data_AF-C7DPL3-F1
#
_entry.id   AF-C7DPL3-F1
#
_cell.length_a   1.000
_cell.length_b   1.000
_cell.length_c   1.000
_cell.angle_alpha   90.00
_cell.angle_beta   90.00
_cell.angle_gamma   90.00
#
_symmetry.space_group_name_H-M   'P 1'
#
loop_
_entity.id
_entity.type
_entity.pdbx_description
1 polymer ?
#
loop_
_entity_poly.entity_id
_entity_poly.type
_entity_poly.pdbx_seq_one_letter_code
_entity_poly.pdbx_strand_id
1 'polypeptide(L)'
;KKQSGLEGDAVFAALHNAFDLRTPDAIIESFVQGLISCPAIASDELNINSFLHEVHDSLGAPVKYRQDVRVVRTRDQTSTGSGVEEHFFDDGMVFPDATAFVEKCKGAIRNGFSIALRGMEFRSEKVAAIASALADLFGQPSVGANIYFSPPRSQGLARHYDDHCVLVWQLLGRKKWKIWPNTKSVLPRLYEPFHSLDGLVDDSGGRVEVLHEGDIMYVPRGHVHEAHTDVDEGESEVNVSTNYSLHLTLAIEVEPPFEWEGFVHIALHCWLEEQELVRSPGSVQSKLEEQAPLFALLLHVAIRLLSNSDPGLRKACMAAAKLPSSSNSLRSSHRSTFAEILHNINRNCGFEDALRSIELAVKERNDEPFQWMSWLRHLPQQHGRSRIDFCDVLGPLEELLDMFSSDRERASADFADFKSRFCRRAVYDDACREFEALLRLYRTSRTRYAKGMLALHGKHGG
;
A
#
# COMPACT_ATOMS: atom_id res chain seq x y z
N LYS A 1 16.24 -11.07 -19.48
CA LYS A 1 17.65 -11.35 -19.85
C LYS A 1 18.33 -11.85 -18.58
N LYS A 2 18.69 -13.13 -18.47
CA LYS A 2 19.50 -13.64 -17.36
C LYS A 2 20.85 -12.94 -17.38
N GLN A 3 21.13 -12.10 -16.39
CA GLN A 3 22.42 -11.44 -16.25
C GLN A 3 23.39 -12.48 -15.71
N SER A 4 24.35 -12.86 -16.55
CA SER A 4 25.48 -13.70 -16.19
C SER A 4 26.40 -12.93 -15.24
N GLY A 5 26.52 -13.39 -13.98
CA GLY A 5 27.54 -12.98 -13.03
C GLY A 5 26.99 -12.30 -11.77
N LEU A 6 26.51 -13.08 -10.80
CA LEU A 6 26.20 -12.60 -9.44
C LEU A 6 27.44 -11.97 -8.75
N GLU A 7 28.64 -12.39 -9.14
CA GLU A 7 29.93 -11.89 -8.64
C GLU A 7 30.21 -10.41 -8.98
N GLY A 8 29.37 -9.75 -9.78
CA GLY A 8 29.55 -8.34 -10.18
C GLY A 8 28.50 -7.35 -9.67
N ASP A 9 27.40 -7.81 -9.07
CA ASP A 9 26.34 -6.92 -8.57
C ASP A 9 26.63 -6.48 -7.13
N ALA A 10 27.11 -5.25 -6.98
CA ALA A 10 27.46 -4.67 -5.69
C ALA A 10 26.25 -4.56 -4.74
N VAL A 11 25.03 -4.38 -5.25
CA VAL A 11 23.82 -4.28 -4.41
C VAL A 11 23.42 -5.67 -3.92
N PHE A 12 23.41 -6.67 -4.81
CA PHE A 12 23.13 -8.05 -4.43
C PHE A 12 24.16 -8.56 -3.42
N ALA A 13 25.46 -8.36 -3.68
CA ALA A 13 26.51 -8.77 -2.76
C ALA A 13 26.42 -8.05 -1.41
N ALA A 14 26.09 -6.75 -1.38
CA ALA A 14 25.91 -6.01 -0.14
C ALA A 14 24.71 -6.53 0.67
N LEU A 15 23.59 -6.85 0.01
CA LEU A 15 22.40 -7.41 0.64
C LEU A 15 22.61 -8.85 1.10
N HIS A 16 23.28 -9.68 0.29
CA HIS A 16 23.67 -11.04 0.64
C HIS A 16 24.55 -11.05 1.89
N ASN A 17 25.51 -10.13 1.98
CA ASN A 17 26.37 -9.95 3.16
C ASN A 17 25.67 -9.32 4.37
N ALA A 18 24.40 -8.91 4.23
CA ALA A 18 23.59 -8.44 5.36
C ALA A 18 23.09 -9.59 6.23
N PHE A 19 23.13 -10.83 5.72
CA PHE A 19 22.63 -12.03 6.38
C PHE A 19 23.74 -13.08 6.46
N ASP A 20 23.67 -13.94 7.47
CA ASP A 20 24.58 -15.07 7.58
C ASP A 20 23.97 -16.29 6.89
N LEU A 21 24.31 -16.46 5.61
CA LEU A 21 23.71 -17.47 4.74
C LEU A 21 24.43 -18.83 4.77
N ARG A 22 25.32 -19.06 5.75
CA ARG A 22 26.17 -20.27 5.81
C ARG A 22 25.40 -21.54 6.17
N THR A 23 24.46 -21.45 7.11
CA THR A 23 23.65 -22.58 7.57
C THR A 23 22.23 -22.12 7.87
N PRO A 24 21.21 -23.01 7.87
CA PRO A 24 19.84 -22.65 8.22
C PRO A 24 19.71 -22.01 9.60
N ASP A 25 20.47 -22.50 10.57
CA ASP A 25 20.46 -21.96 11.94
C ASP A 25 21.09 -20.56 11.97
N ALA A 26 22.19 -20.34 11.25
CA ALA A 26 22.83 -19.02 11.13
C ALA A 26 21.94 -18.01 10.40
N ILE A 27 21.18 -18.46 9.39
CA ILE A 27 20.20 -17.63 8.68
C ILE A 27 19.15 -17.13 9.67
N ILE A 28 18.57 -18.04 10.46
CA ILE A 28 17.56 -17.70 11.46
C ILE A 28 18.14 -16.74 12.51
N GLU A 29 19.32 -17.02 13.04
CA GLU A 29 20.00 -16.13 13.99
C GLU A 29 20.20 -14.73 13.39
N SER A 30 20.62 -14.63 12.11
CA SER A 30 20.97 -13.36 11.48
C SER A 30 19.82 -12.35 11.35
N PHE A 31 18.55 -12.81 11.31
CA PHE A 31 17.40 -11.91 11.21
C PHE A 31 16.39 -12.05 12.34
N VAL A 32 16.50 -13.04 13.24
CA VAL A 32 15.59 -13.23 14.38
C VAL A 32 16.21 -12.79 15.72
N GLN A 33 17.54 -12.84 15.85
CA GLN A 33 18.24 -12.44 17.07
C GLN A 33 18.10 -10.93 17.31
N GLY A 34 17.83 -10.52 18.55
CA GLY A 34 17.86 -9.10 18.96
C GLY A 34 16.74 -8.24 18.36
N LEU A 35 15.71 -8.86 17.78
CA LEU A 35 14.56 -8.15 17.25
C LEU A 35 13.72 -7.51 18.35
N ILE A 36 13.18 -6.33 18.05
CA ILE A 36 12.13 -5.68 18.83
C ILE A 36 10.87 -5.53 17.99
N SER A 37 9.75 -5.25 18.63
CA SER A 37 8.50 -5.01 17.93
C SER A 37 8.52 -3.69 17.15
N CYS A 38 7.97 -3.73 15.93
CA CYS A 38 7.76 -2.59 15.04
C CYS A 38 6.24 -2.35 14.91
N PRO A 39 5.64 -1.50 15.76
CA PRO A 39 4.22 -1.16 15.64
C PRO A 39 3.94 -0.42 14.34
N ALA A 40 2.88 -0.80 13.63
CA ALA A 40 2.48 -0.17 12.39
C ALA A 40 2.06 1.29 12.62
N ILE A 41 2.47 2.18 11.72
CA ILE A 41 1.97 3.56 11.68
C ILE A 41 0.70 3.60 10.82
N ALA A 42 -0.34 4.31 11.28
CA ALA A 42 -1.55 4.51 10.48
C ALA A 42 -1.21 5.23 9.16
N SER A 43 -1.92 4.89 8.09
CA SER A 43 -1.66 5.38 6.71
C SER A 43 -1.53 6.90 6.65
N ASP A 44 -2.47 7.62 7.28
CA ASP A 44 -2.61 9.07 7.27
C ASP A 44 -2.05 9.76 8.52
N GLU A 45 -1.21 9.07 9.31
CA GLU A 45 -0.48 9.66 10.44
C GLU A 45 0.82 10.34 9.98
N LEU A 46 0.76 11.66 9.87
CA LEU A 46 1.87 12.50 9.40
C LEU A 46 2.65 13.17 10.55
N ASN A 47 2.12 13.10 11.78
CA ASN A 47 2.74 13.63 12.98
C ASN A 47 3.35 12.50 13.81
N ILE A 48 4.64 12.26 13.58
CA ILE A 48 5.39 11.24 14.32
C ILE A 48 5.31 11.38 15.85
N ASN A 49 5.13 12.59 16.40
CA ASN A 49 5.03 12.77 17.84
C ASN A 49 3.69 12.24 18.39
N SER A 50 2.61 12.35 17.63
CA SER A 50 1.29 11.79 17.96
C SER A 50 1.41 10.26 18.06
N PHE A 51 1.94 9.63 17.02
CA PHE A 51 2.24 8.21 17.01
C PHE A 51 3.14 7.78 18.20
N LEU A 52 4.27 8.45 18.42
CA LEU A 52 5.19 8.09 19.51
C LEU A 52 4.55 8.20 20.89
N HIS A 53 3.62 9.13 21.09
CA HIS A 53 2.84 9.23 22.32
C HIS A 53 1.88 8.03 22.47
N GLU A 54 1.21 7.61 21.40
CA GLU A 54 0.34 6.44 21.38
C GLU A 54 1.11 5.15 21.73
N VAL A 55 2.29 4.95 21.13
CA VAL A 55 3.05 3.71 21.28
C VAL A 55 4.10 3.75 22.40
N HIS A 56 4.18 4.81 23.20
CA HIS A 56 5.29 5.08 24.12
C HIS A 56 5.66 3.90 25.04
N ASP A 57 4.66 3.22 25.62
CA ASP A 57 4.83 2.08 26.52
C ASP A 57 5.25 0.78 25.80
N SER A 58 5.15 0.75 24.47
CA SER A 58 5.43 -0.43 23.65
C SER A 58 6.71 -0.30 22.80
N LEU A 59 7.35 0.86 22.80
CA LEU A 59 8.61 1.06 22.07
C LEU A 59 9.72 0.21 22.69
N GLY A 60 10.38 -0.60 21.85
CA GLY A 60 11.37 -1.58 22.31
C GLY A 60 10.77 -2.83 22.96
N ALA A 61 9.44 -3.02 22.87
CA ALA A 61 8.81 -4.25 23.33
C ALA A 61 9.35 -5.48 22.60
N PRO A 62 9.29 -6.67 23.22
CA PRO A 62 9.64 -7.92 22.56
C PRO A 62 8.81 -8.14 21.29
N VAL A 63 9.37 -8.88 20.34
CA VAL A 63 8.70 -9.28 19.09
C VAL A 63 7.31 -9.85 19.38
N LYS A 64 6.32 -9.44 18.58
CA LYS A 64 4.94 -9.89 18.68
C LYS A 64 4.53 -10.71 17.45
N TYR A 65 3.99 -11.90 17.69
CA TYR A 65 3.52 -12.79 16.64
C TYR A 65 2.36 -12.18 15.84
N ARG A 66 2.34 -12.42 14.52
CA ARG A 66 1.47 -11.82 13.49
C ARG A 66 1.62 -10.32 13.25
N GLN A 67 2.18 -9.56 14.18
CA GLN A 67 2.56 -8.17 13.93
C GLN A 67 3.91 -8.12 13.21
N ASP A 68 4.93 -8.67 13.86
CA ASP A 68 6.33 -8.63 13.40
C ASP A 68 6.70 -9.87 12.60
N VAL A 69 6.31 -11.04 13.10
CA VAL A 69 6.76 -12.34 12.58
C VAL A 69 5.60 -13.31 12.48
N ARG A 70 5.60 -14.13 11.43
CA ARG A 70 4.73 -15.30 11.27
C ARG A 70 5.60 -16.53 11.04
N VAL A 71 5.19 -17.64 11.64
CA VAL A 71 5.84 -18.94 11.46
C VAL A 71 4.75 -19.91 11.05
N VAL A 72 4.70 -20.17 9.74
CA VAL A 72 3.50 -20.68 9.06
C VAL A 72 3.84 -21.75 8.05
N ARG A 73 2.91 -22.67 7.86
CA ARG A 73 2.88 -23.58 6.71
C ARG A 73 1.46 -23.72 6.19
N THR A 74 1.34 -24.06 4.91
CA THR A 74 0.06 -24.43 4.31
C THR A 74 0.04 -25.94 4.09
N ARG A 75 -0.99 -26.61 4.59
CA ARG A 75 -1.26 -28.03 4.29
C ARG A 75 -2.34 -28.12 3.20
N ASP A 76 -2.25 -29.13 2.34
CA ASP A 76 -3.27 -29.57 1.39
C ASP A 76 -4.06 -28.45 0.68
N GLN A 77 -3.62 -28.08 -0.51
CA GLN A 77 -4.44 -27.23 -1.38
C GLN A 77 -5.53 -28.07 -2.05
N THR A 78 -6.80 -27.78 -1.78
CA THR A 78 -7.87 -28.19 -2.70
C THR A 78 -7.75 -27.35 -3.98
N SER A 79 -8.04 -27.95 -5.13
CA SER A 79 -7.94 -27.30 -6.45
C SER A 79 -8.70 -25.96 -6.55
N THR A 80 -9.71 -25.77 -5.71
CA THR A 80 -10.66 -24.65 -5.80
C THR A 80 -10.56 -23.62 -4.66
N GLY A 81 -9.67 -23.77 -3.67
CA GLY A 81 -9.72 -22.95 -2.44
C GLY A 81 -8.41 -22.29 -2.01
N SER A 82 -8.51 -21.26 -1.17
CA SER A 82 -7.40 -20.76 -0.34
C SER A 82 -7.03 -21.85 0.67
N GLY A 83 -5.81 -22.40 0.59
CA GLY A 83 -5.31 -23.34 1.58
C GLY A 83 -5.36 -22.76 3.01
N VAL A 84 -5.45 -23.61 4.02
CA VAL A 84 -5.45 -23.16 5.43
C VAL A 84 -4.02 -23.02 5.93
N GLU A 85 -3.67 -21.84 6.42
CA GLU A 85 -2.38 -21.58 7.07
C GLU A 85 -2.40 -22.13 8.51
N GLU A 86 -1.49 -23.06 8.80
CA GLU A 86 -1.18 -23.50 10.14
C GLU A 86 -0.12 -22.59 10.75
N HIS A 87 -0.44 -22.00 11.89
CA HIS A 87 0.46 -21.14 12.66
C HIS A 87 1.17 -21.94 13.76
N PHE A 88 2.48 -21.74 13.90
CA PHE A 88 3.28 -22.42 14.92
C PHE A 88 3.10 -21.84 16.34
N PHE A 89 2.73 -20.56 16.44
CA PHE A 89 2.51 -19.85 17.70
C PHE A 89 1.09 -19.30 17.77
N ASP A 90 0.64 -19.03 18.99
CA ASP A 90 -0.66 -18.40 19.26
C ASP A 90 -0.67 -16.91 18.92
N ASP A 91 -1.85 -16.39 18.58
CA ASP A 91 -2.03 -15.00 18.19
C ASP A 91 -1.68 -14.03 19.32
N GLY A 92 -0.92 -12.99 18.98
CA GLY A 92 -0.50 -11.95 19.93
C GLY A 92 0.60 -12.39 20.91
N MET A 93 1.11 -13.63 20.81
CA MET A 93 2.22 -14.11 21.63
C MET A 93 3.45 -13.20 21.49
N VAL A 94 4.09 -12.90 22.62
CA VAL A 94 5.31 -12.08 22.70
C VAL A 94 6.52 -12.93 23.09
N PHE A 95 7.71 -12.51 22.66
CA PHE A 95 8.94 -13.29 22.80
C PHE A 95 10.04 -12.55 23.59
N PRO A 96 9.95 -12.44 24.93
CA PRO A 96 10.90 -11.69 25.74
C PRO A 96 12.30 -12.33 25.81
N ASP A 97 12.37 -13.66 25.70
CA ASP A 97 13.64 -14.39 25.58
C ASP A 97 13.94 -14.64 24.10
N ALA A 98 14.82 -13.81 23.55
CA ALA A 98 15.23 -13.89 22.15
C ALA A 98 15.91 -15.24 21.82
N THR A 99 16.70 -15.80 22.75
CA THR A 99 17.41 -17.06 22.50
C THR A 99 16.43 -18.22 22.44
N ALA A 100 15.49 -18.29 23.40
CA ALA A 100 14.43 -19.30 23.37
C ALA A 100 13.55 -19.16 22.12
N PHE A 101 13.28 -17.93 21.67
CA PHE A 101 12.53 -17.69 20.45
C PHE A 101 13.25 -18.17 19.19
N VAL A 102 14.55 -17.88 19.06
CA VAL A 102 15.40 -18.39 17.98
C VAL A 102 15.38 -19.92 17.96
N GLU A 103 15.54 -20.59 19.11
CA GLU A 103 15.51 -22.05 19.18
C GLU A 103 14.16 -22.65 18.76
N LYS A 104 13.05 -22.00 19.12
CA LYS A 104 11.72 -22.40 18.64
C LYS A 104 11.58 -22.21 17.13
N CYS A 105 12.13 -21.13 16.57
CA CYS A 105 12.14 -20.89 15.11
C CYS A 105 12.95 -21.95 14.36
N LYS A 106 14.15 -22.31 14.87
CA LYS A 106 14.96 -23.42 14.34
C LYS A 106 14.18 -24.73 14.38
N GLY A 107 13.50 -25.01 15.50
CA GLY A 107 12.61 -26.15 15.64
C GLY A 107 11.46 -26.15 14.62
N ALA A 108 10.79 -25.02 14.42
CA ALA A 108 9.69 -24.89 13.46
C ALA A 108 10.15 -25.14 12.02
N ILE A 109 11.30 -24.57 11.62
CA ILE A 109 11.91 -24.76 10.30
C ILE A 109 12.21 -26.23 10.02
N ARG A 110 12.77 -26.96 11.01
CA ARG A 110 12.98 -28.42 10.90
C ARG A 110 11.68 -29.21 10.74
N ASN A 111 10.54 -28.64 11.16
CA ASN A 111 9.21 -29.25 11.06
C ASN A 111 8.38 -28.75 9.85
N GLY A 112 9.01 -28.11 8.86
CA GLY A 112 8.34 -27.61 7.64
C GLY A 112 7.74 -26.20 7.76
N PHE A 113 7.98 -25.56 8.90
CA PHE A 113 7.77 -24.14 9.23
C PHE A 113 8.42 -23.18 8.23
N SER A 114 7.71 -22.28 7.55
CA SER A 114 8.33 -21.08 6.97
C SER A 114 8.29 -19.91 7.95
N ILE A 115 9.37 -19.12 8.03
CA ILE A 115 9.41 -17.87 8.80
C ILE A 115 9.19 -16.70 7.84
N ALA A 116 8.24 -15.83 8.16
CA ALA A 116 7.98 -14.58 7.47
C ALA A 116 8.15 -13.43 8.47
N LEU A 117 9.19 -12.63 8.29
CA LEU A 117 9.50 -11.47 9.13
C LEU A 117 9.18 -10.18 8.36
N ARG A 118 8.45 -9.29 9.03
CA ARG A 118 7.97 -8.03 8.47
C ARG A 118 8.87 -6.85 8.86
N GLY A 119 8.86 -5.83 8.01
CA GLY A 119 9.47 -4.53 8.31
C GLY A 119 11.00 -4.58 8.31
N MET A 120 11.63 -5.26 7.36
CA MET A 120 13.08 -5.36 7.26
C MET A 120 13.76 -4.02 7.01
N GLU A 121 13.06 -3.05 6.45
CA GLU A 121 13.46 -1.64 6.34
C GLU A 121 13.60 -0.94 7.71
N PHE A 122 13.01 -1.50 8.77
CA PHE A 122 13.16 -1.02 10.14
C PHE A 122 14.26 -1.76 10.92
N ARG A 123 14.84 -2.80 10.32
CA ARG A 123 15.76 -3.76 10.97
C ARG A 123 17.14 -3.82 10.32
N SER A 124 17.26 -3.43 9.05
CA SER A 124 18.52 -3.43 8.30
C SER A 124 18.70 -2.12 7.53
N GLU A 125 19.79 -1.40 7.81
CA GLU A 125 20.11 -0.14 7.12
C GLU A 125 20.26 -0.34 5.60
N LYS A 126 20.76 -1.50 5.17
CA LYS A 126 20.92 -1.83 3.75
C LYS A 126 19.56 -2.02 3.07
N VAL A 127 18.65 -2.73 3.71
CA VAL A 127 17.27 -2.91 3.20
C VAL A 127 16.53 -1.57 3.21
N ALA A 128 16.69 -0.76 4.25
CA ALA A 128 16.11 0.58 4.34
C ALA A 128 16.57 1.49 3.19
N ALA A 129 17.86 1.44 2.83
CA ALA A 129 18.40 2.20 1.71
C ALA A 129 17.80 1.76 0.37
N ILE A 130 17.64 0.44 0.15
CA ILE A 130 17.00 -0.11 -1.06
C ILE A 130 15.54 0.32 -1.14
N ALA A 131 14.79 0.14 -0.05
CA ALA A 131 13.38 0.53 0.05
C ALA A 131 13.20 2.04 -0.20
N SER A 132 14.02 2.88 0.41
CA SER A 132 14.00 4.33 0.20
C SER A 132 14.30 4.72 -1.24
N ALA A 133 15.27 4.06 -1.89
CA ALA A 133 15.61 4.31 -3.28
C ALA A 133 14.46 3.93 -4.23
N LEU A 134 13.78 2.81 -3.98
CA LEU A 134 12.62 2.39 -4.76
C LEU A 134 11.41 3.32 -4.55
N ALA A 135 11.13 3.72 -3.31
CA ALA A 135 10.08 4.70 -3.02
C ALA A 135 10.33 6.02 -3.78
N ASP A 136 11.58 6.47 -3.82
CA ASP A 136 12.01 7.65 -4.58
C ASP A 136 11.84 7.47 -6.09
N LEU A 137 12.24 6.31 -6.63
CA LEU A 137 12.12 5.99 -8.04
C LEU A 137 10.66 6.04 -8.51
N PHE A 138 9.74 5.46 -7.75
CA PHE A 138 8.31 5.38 -8.09
C PHE A 138 7.48 6.59 -7.63
N GLY A 139 8.08 7.57 -6.93
CA GLY A 139 7.35 8.71 -6.40
C GLY A 139 6.37 8.35 -5.29
N GLN A 140 6.63 7.26 -4.56
CA GLN A 140 5.77 6.74 -3.50
C GLN A 140 6.27 7.14 -2.10
N PRO A 141 5.40 7.13 -1.07
CA PRO A 141 5.75 7.54 0.29
C PRO A 141 6.67 6.55 1.01
N SER A 142 6.54 5.24 0.74
CA SER A 142 7.40 4.18 1.27
C SER A 142 7.42 2.97 0.35
N VAL A 143 8.36 2.06 0.63
CA VAL A 143 8.35 0.67 0.18
C VAL A 143 8.56 -0.18 1.43
N GLY A 144 7.64 -1.09 1.72
CA GLY A 144 7.79 -2.06 2.80
C GLY A 144 8.72 -3.20 2.39
N ALA A 145 9.34 -3.89 3.35
CA ALA A 145 10.20 -5.03 3.06
C ALA A 145 9.93 -6.20 4.01
N ASN A 146 9.62 -7.38 3.45
CA ASN A 146 9.41 -8.61 4.22
C ASN A 146 10.43 -9.67 3.77
N ILE A 147 10.97 -10.45 4.71
CA ILE A 147 11.86 -11.57 4.38
C ILE A 147 11.20 -12.90 4.72
N TYR A 148 11.38 -13.88 3.84
CA TYR A 148 10.75 -15.19 3.93
C TYR A 148 11.80 -16.29 3.83
N PHE A 149 11.90 -17.11 4.87
CA PHE A 149 12.77 -18.28 4.91
C PHE A 149 11.94 -19.56 4.97
N SER A 150 12.11 -20.44 3.98
CA SER A 150 11.31 -21.66 3.83
C SER A 150 12.20 -22.90 3.71
N PRO A 151 11.87 -24.00 4.41
CA PRO A 151 12.57 -25.27 4.27
C PRO A 151 12.23 -25.97 2.94
N PRO A 152 13.03 -26.96 2.52
CA PRO A 152 12.71 -27.79 1.36
C PRO A 152 11.32 -28.43 1.45
N ARG A 153 10.67 -28.65 0.31
CA ARG A 153 9.37 -29.35 0.17
C ARG A 153 8.27 -28.72 1.04
N SER A 154 8.24 -27.39 1.09
CA SER A 154 7.28 -26.65 1.91
C SER A 154 6.61 -25.51 1.15
N GLN A 155 5.41 -25.17 1.61
CA GLN A 155 4.68 -23.95 1.30
C GLN A 155 4.41 -23.22 2.61
N GLY A 156 4.79 -21.94 2.67
CA GLY A 156 4.58 -21.11 3.85
C GLY A 156 3.19 -20.48 3.89
N LEU A 157 2.91 -19.64 2.89
CA LEU A 157 1.65 -18.90 2.76
C LEU A 157 0.68 -19.58 1.83
N ALA A 158 -0.61 -19.50 2.15
CA ALA A 158 -1.67 -19.98 1.27
C ALA A 158 -1.72 -19.16 0.00
N ARG A 159 -2.43 -19.65 -1.02
CA ARG A 159 -2.70 -18.88 -2.24
C ARG A 159 -3.43 -17.59 -1.90
N HIS A 160 -2.93 -16.45 -2.39
CA HIS A 160 -3.49 -15.11 -2.13
C HIS A 160 -3.13 -14.13 -3.24
N TYR A 161 -3.67 -12.92 -3.18
CA TYR A 161 -3.14 -11.75 -3.89
C TYR A 161 -2.85 -10.66 -2.88
N ASP A 162 -1.96 -9.74 -3.23
CA ASP A 162 -1.67 -8.56 -2.42
C ASP A 162 -2.45 -7.34 -2.90
N ASP A 163 -2.65 -6.40 -1.99
CA ASP A 163 -3.20 -5.06 -2.25
C ASP A 163 -2.14 -4.04 -2.69
N HIS A 164 -0.89 -4.47 -2.77
CA HIS A 164 0.28 -3.70 -3.19
C HIS A 164 1.08 -4.49 -4.24
N CYS A 165 1.89 -3.79 -5.02
CA CYS A 165 2.75 -4.47 -6.00
C CYS A 165 4.03 -4.92 -5.32
N VAL A 166 4.58 -6.08 -5.68
CA VAL A 166 5.78 -6.61 -5.04
C VAL A 166 6.91 -6.87 -6.02
N LEU A 167 8.13 -6.59 -5.59
CA LEU A 167 9.37 -7.09 -6.19
C LEU A 167 9.94 -8.17 -5.28
N VAL A 168 9.88 -9.42 -5.73
CA VAL A 168 10.46 -10.58 -5.04
C VAL A 168 11.90 -10.73 -5.50
N TRP A 169 12.85 -10.65 -4.57
CA TRP A 169 14.27 -10.82 -4.81
C TRP A 169 14.78 -12.10 -4.13
N GLN A 170 15.14 -13.10 -4.92
CA GLN A 170 15.63 -14.38 -4.41
C GLN A 170 17.09 -14.25 -3.93
N LEU A 171 17.32 -14.52 -2.64
CA LEU A 171 18.63 -14.34 -1.99
C LEU A 171 19.40 -15.65 -1.81
N LEU A 172 18.70 -16.75 -1.52
CA LEU A 172 19.28 -18.07 -1.32
C LEU A 172 18.37 -19.14 -1.91
N GLY A 173 18.96 -20.14 -2.58
CA GLY A 173 18.28 -21.29 -3.15
C GLY A 173 17.30 -20.93 -4.27
N ARG A 174 16.24 -21.73 -4.37
CA ARG A 174 15.21 -21.58 -5.42
C ARG A 174 13.81 -21.64 -4.85
N LYS A 175 12.88 -20.94 -5.51
CA LYS A 175 11.46 -21.00 -5.19
C LYS A 175 10.61 -21.03 -6.45
N LYS A 176 9.65 -21.95 -6.50
CA LYS A 176 8.69 -22.07 -7.58
C LYS A 176 7.46 -21.25 -7.25
N TRP A 177 7.16 -20.29 -8.12
CA TRP A 177 6.02 -19.42 -8.04
C TRP A 177 4.99 -19.81 -9.09
N LYS A 178 3.72 -19.89 -8.72
CA LYS A 178 2.60 -19.99 -9.66
C LYS A 178 1.79 -18.70 -9.54
N ILE A 179 1.59 -18.02 -10.66
CA ILE A 179 0.94 -16.71 -10.73
C ILE A 179 -0.19 -16.77 -11.75
N TRP A 180 -1.38 -16.39 -11.34
CA TRP A 180 -2.55 -16.33 -12.19
C TRP A 180 -2.76 -14.92 -12.75
N PRO A 181 -3.25 -14.79 -14.00
CA PRO A 181 -3.65 -13.50 -14.53
C PRO A 181 -4.75 -12.90 -13.66
N ASN A 182 -4.68 -11.59 -13.40
CA ASN A 182 -5.77 -10.91 -12.72
C ASN A 182 -6.98 -10.83 -13.67
N THR A 183 -8.04 -11.58 -13.37
CA THR A 183 -9.30 -11.58 -14.14
C THR A 183 -10.24 -10.46 -13.73
N LYS A 184 -9.98 -9.77 -12.60
CA LYS A 184 -10.76 -8.61 -12.18
C LYS A 184 -10.31 -7.38 -12.96
N SER A 185 -11.29 -6.60 -13.43
CA SER A 185 -11.02 -5.33 -14.10
C SER A 185 -10.47 -4.26 -13.15
N VAL A 186 -10.75 -4.36 -11.85
CA VAL A 186 -10.46 -3.33 -10.84
C VAL A 186 -9.30 -3.77 -9.94
N LEU A 187 -8.34 -2.87 -9.72
CA LEU A 187 -7.19 -3.11 -8.84
C LEU A 187 -7.61 -3.04 -7.37
N PRO A 188 -7.09 -3.91 -6.48
CA PRO A 188 -7.25 -3.74 -5.04
C PRO A 188 -6.67 -2.40 -4.57
N ARG A 189 -7.19 -1.89 -3.45
CA ARG A 189 -6.58 -0.77 -2.74
C ARG A 189 -5.92 -1.24 -1.47
N LEU A 190 -4.89 -0.50 -1.08
CA LEU A 190 -4.23 -0.69 0.19
C LEU A 190 -5.25 -0.59 1.34
N TYR A 191 -5.21 -1.56 2.25
CA TYR A 191 -6.08 -1.66 3.44
C TYR A 191 -7.56 -2.00 3.19
N GLU A 192 -7.99 -2.19 1.94
CA GLU A 192 -9.34 -2.72 1.69
C GLU A 192 -9.40 -4.24 2.00
N PRO A 193 -10.54 -4.74 2.49
CA PRO A 193 -10.70 -6.18 2.72
C PRO A 193 -10.48 -7.01 1.45
N PHE A 194 -9.75 -8.11 1.58
CA PHE A 194 -9.59 -9.06 0.49
C PHE A 194 -10.92 -9.74 0.14
N HIS A 195 -11.29 -9.68 -1.13
CA HIS A 195 -12.37 -10.48 -1.71
C HIS A 195 -11.96 -11.94 -1.91
N SER A 196 -12.96 -12.83 -1.97
CA SER A 196 -12.77 -14.26 -2.27
C SER A 196 -11.97 -14.49 -3.56
N LEU A 197 -11.24 -15.61 -3.57
CA LEU A 197 -10.50 -16.13 -4.71
C LEU A 197 -11.37 -16.96 -5.68
N ASP A 198 -12.64 -17.20 -5.34
CA ASP A 198 -13.55 -18.00 -6.15
C ASP A 198 -13.63 -17.48 -7.59
N GLY A 199 -13.41 -18.36 -8.56
CA GLY A 199 -13.45 -18.03 -9.99
C GLY A 199 -12.25 -17.22 -10.52
N LEU A 200 -11.27 -16.86 -9.68
CA LEU A 200 -10.02 -16.21 -10.10
C LEU A 200 -8.91 -17.19 -10.44
N VAL A 201 -9.10 -18.46 -10.08
CA VAL A 201 -8.10 -19.51 -10.17
C VAL A 201 -8.68 -20.68 -10.94
N ASP A 202 -8.00 -21.04 -12.02
CA ASP A 202 -8.14 -22.33 -12.70
C ASP A 202 -6.80 -23.04 -12.63
N ASP A 203 -6.80 -24.34 -12.36
CA ASP A 203 -5.59 -25.15 -12.23
C ASP A 203 -4.72 -25.10 -13.49
N SER A 204 -5.35 -24.89 -14.66
CA SER A 204 -4.69 -24.79 -15.97
C SER A 204 -4.14 -23.40 -16.32
N GLY A 205 -4.58 -22.35 -15.62
CA GLY A 205 -4.38 -20.94 -16.04
C GLY A 205 -3.18 -20.20 -15.44
N GLY A 206 -2.46 -20.80 -14.49
CA GLY A 206 -1.35 -20.14 -13.77
C GLY A 206 0.01 -20.32 -14.47
N ARG A 207 0.74 -19.22 -14.65
CA ARG A 207 2.14 -19.25 -15.12
C ARG A 207 3.06 -19.68 -13.99
N VAL A 208 3.92 -20.67 -14.26
CA VAL A 208 4.92 -21.16 -13.31
C VAL A 208 6.28 -20.55 -13.63
N GLU A 209 6.92 -19.95 -12.63
CA GLU A 209 8.27 -19.40 -12.70
C GLU A 209 9.12 -19.95 -11.55
N VAL A 210 10.37 -20.32 -11.83
CA VAL A 210 11.32 -20.76 -10.78
C VAL A 210 12.38 -19.68 -10.63
N LEU A 211 12.38 -19.00 -9.50
CA LEU A 211 13.40 -18.02 -9.16
C LEU A 211 14.62 -18.71 -8.58
N HIS A 212 15.79 -18.34 -9.09
CA HIS A 212 17.10 -18.72 -8.57
C HIS A 212 17.75 -17.52 -7.90
N GLU A 213 18.80 -17.73 -7.12
CA GLU A 213 19.56 -16.65 -6.48
C GLU A 213 19.88 -15.51 -7.45
N GLY A 214 19.59 -14.29 -7.02
CA GLY A 214 19.75 -13.07 -7.82
C GLY A 214 18.59 -12.73 -8.75
N ASP A 215 17.69 -13.66 -9.05
CA ASP A 215 16.50 -13.36 -9.84
C ASP A 215 15.58 -12.38 -9.08
N ILE A 216 15.00 -11.46 -9.83
CA ILE A 216 13.96 -10.52 -9.35
C ILE A 216 12.70 -10.74 -10.17
N MET A 217 11.56 -10.86 -9.49
CA MET A 217 10.25 -10.98 -10.11
C MET A 217 9.31 -9.88 -9.62
N TYR A 218 8.62 -9.24 -10.56
CA TYR A 218 7.57 -8.27 -10.26
C TYR A 218 6.20 -8.95 -10.32
N VAL A 219 5.40 -8.82 -9.26
CA VAL A 219 4.00 -9.24 -9.22
C VAL A 219 3.14 -8.00 -8.98
N PRO A 220 2.29 -7.60 -9.95
CA PRO A 220 1.37 -6.49 -9.74
C PRO A 220 0.27 -6.86 -8.74
N ARG A 221 -0.20 -5.88 -7.96
CA ARG A 221 -1.31 -6.09 -7.01
C ARG A 221 -2.55 -6.70 -7.68
N GLY A 222 -3.26 -7.53 -6.93
CA GLY A 222 -4.42 -8.28 -7.42
C GLY A 222 -4.09 -9.54 -8.23
N HIS A 223 -2.83 -9.82 -8.56
CA HIS A 223 -2.46 -11.10 -9.17
C HIS A 223 -2.38 -12.18 -8.10
N VAL A 224 -3.24 -13.18 -8.22
CA VAL A 224 -3.22 -14.34 -7.33
C VAL A 224 -1.92 -15.10 -7.55
N HIS A 225 -1.27 -15.50 -6.47
CA HIS A 225 -0.02 -16.24 -6.52
C HIS A 225 0.16 -17.15 -5.30
N GLU A 226 1.08 -18.11 -5.47
CA GLU A 226 1.56 -19.00 -4.42
C GLU A 226 3.02 -19.37 -4.69
N ALA A 227 3.74 -19.76 -3.64
CA ALA A 227 5.17 -20.06 -3.73
C ALA A 227 5.53 -21.34 -2.96
N HIS A 228 6.18 -22.27 -3.64
CA HIS A 228 6.62 -23.55 -3.11
C HIS A 228 8.14 -23.68 -3.18
N THR A 229 8.74 -24.22 -2.13
CA THR A 229 10.16 -24.58 -2.11
C THR A 229 10.32 -25.99 -2.66
N ASP A 230 10.06 -26.15 -3.96
CA ASP A 230 10.08 -27.43 -4.65
C ASP A 230 11.51 -27.97 -4.83
N VAL A 231 11.63 -29.29 -4.78
CA VAL A 231 12.86 -30.02 -5.11
C VAL A 231 12.52 -30.86 -6.36
N ASP A 232 13.23 -30.65 -7.46
CA ASP A 232 12.98 -31.38 -8.71
C ASP A 232 13.00 -32.90 -8.46
N GLU A 233 12.06 -33.65 -9.07
CA GLU A 233 11.83 -35.09 -8.85
C GLU A 233 13.03 -36.00 -9.21
N GLY A 234 14.16 -35.43 -9.67
CA GLY A 234 15.37 -36.15 -10.05
C GLY A 234 16.59 -35.93 -9.14
N GLU A 235 16.53 -35.08 -8.11
CA GLU A 235 17.66 -34.87 -7.21
C GLU A 235 17.72 -35.96 -6.11
N SER A 236 18.86 -36.65 -6.01
CA SER A 236 19.10 -37.68 -5.00
C SER A 236 18.87 -37.15 -3.58
N GLU A 237 18.28 -37.96 -2.68
CA GLU A 237 17.94 -37.60 -1.29
C GLU A 237 19.08 -36.95 -0.49
N VAL A 238 20.34 -37.17 -0.88
CA VAL A 238 21.54 -36.62 -0.25
C VAL A 238 21.69 -35.09 -0.47
N ASN A 239 21.16 -34.53 -1.55
CA ASN A 239 21.13 -33.07 -1.81
C ASN A 239 19.82 -32.40 -1.36
N VAL A 240 18.84 -33.18 -0.90
CA VAL A 240 17.47 -32.73 -0.59
C VAL A 240 17.39 -32.01 0.76
N SER A 241 18.26 -32.33 1.72
CA SER A 241 18.25 -31.77 3.07
C SER A 241 18.75 -30.32 3.17
N THR A 242 19.27 -29.74 2.08
CA THR A 242 19.94 -28.42 2.08
C THR A 242 19.30 -27.35 1.20
N ASN A 243 18.23 -27.66 0.45
CA ASN A 243 17.62 -26.72 -0.51
C ASN A 243 16.60 -25.77 0.14
N TYR A 244 17.06 -24.95 1.08
CA TYR A 244 16.25 -23.88 1.65
C TYR A 244 16.05 -22.74 0.65
N SER A 245 14.97 -21.96 0.83
CA SER A 245 14.75 -20.74 0.07
C SER A 245 14.72 -19.54 1.00
N LEU A 246 15.46 -18.48 0.64
CA LEU A 246 15.35 -17.15 1.25
C LEU A 246 15.04 -16.12 0.17
N HIS A 247 14.02 -15.30 0.36
CA HIS A 247 13.77 -14.14 -0.50
C HIS A 247 13.33 -12.92 0.29
N LEU A 248 13.66 -11.75 -0.24
CA LEU A 248 13.18 -10.45 0.22
C LEU A 248 12.08 -9.97 -0.72
N THR A 249 10.94 -9.58 -0.17
CA THR A 249 9.82 -8.99 -0.91
C THR A 249 9.76 -7.50 -0.61
N LEU A 250 9.93 -6.68 -1.63
CA LEU A 250 9.83 -5.22 -1.57
C LEU A 250 8.44 -4.79 -2.05
N ALA A 251 7.62 -4.31 -1.12
CA ALA A 251 6.23 -3.94 -1.32
C ALA A 251 6.10 -2.47 -1.70
N ILE A 252 5.67 -2.20 -2.93
CA ILE A 252 5.33 -0.86 -3.43
C ILE A 252 3.88 -0.58 -3.04
N GLU A 253 3.74 0.06 -1.88
CA GLU A 253 2.47 0.48 -1.30
C GLU A 253 2.02 1.82 -1.90
N VAL A 254 0.82 1.84 -2.47
CA VAL A 254 0.24 3.04 -3.09
C VAL A 254 -0.85 3.54 -2.16
N GLU A 255 -0.51 4.55 -1.35
CA GLU A 255 -1.47 5.15 -0.42
C GLU A 255 -2.58 5.89 -1.17
N PRO A 256 -3.77 6.05 -0.58
CA PRO A 256 -4.91 6.69 -1.23
C PRO A 256 -4.60 8.05 -1.91
N PRO A 257 -3.82 8.98 -1.32
CA PRO A 257 -3.50 10.25 -1.98
C PRO A 257 -2.65 10.10 -3.26
N PHE A 258 -1.94 8.99 -3.41
CA PHE A 258 -0.95 8.76 -4.48
C PHE A 258 -1.46 7.82 -5.58
N GLU A 259 -2.74 7.45 -5.56
CA GLU A 259 -3.48 6.96 -6.73
C GLU A 259 -3.97 8.12 -7.61
N TRP A 260 -4.40 7.85 -8.84
CA TRP A 260 -5.00 8.88 -9.70
C TRP A 260 -6.29 9.47 -9.13
N GLU A 261 -7.07 8.69 -8.36
CA GLU A 261 -8.19 9.18 -7.56
C GLU A 261 -7.74 10.24 -6.54
N GLY A 262 -6.73 9.93 -5.74
CA GLY A 262 -6.15 10.88 -4.79
C GLY A 262 -5.66 12.15 -5.47
N PHE A 263 -4.98 12.01 -6.62
CA PHE A 263 -4.52 13.13 -7.43
C PHE A 263 -5.67 14.05 -7.89
N VAL A 264 -6.82 13.49 -8.29
CA VAL A 264 -8.00 14.27 -8.66
C VAL A 264 -8.63 14.96 -7.46
N HIS A 265 -8.70 14.30 -6.30
CA HIS A 265 -9.18 14.95 -5.08
C HIS A 265 -8.30 16.14 -4.68
N ILE A 266 -6.99 16.02 -4.83
CA ILE A 266 -6.03 17.13 -4.67
C ILE A 266 -6.32 18.23 -5.69
N ALA A 267 -6.57 17.88 -6.96
CA ALA A 267 -6.91 18.86 -7.99
C ALA A 267 -8.22 19.60 -7.69
N LEU A 268 -9.23 18.92 -7.16
CA LEU A 268 -10.50 19.53 -6.74
C LEU A 268 -10.27 20.53 -5.60
N HIS A 269 -9.45 20.15 -4.62
CA HIS A 269 -9.04 21.05 -3.56
C HIS A 269 -8.29 22.29 -4.08
N CYS A 270 -7.28 22.11 -4.94
CA CYS A 270 -6.51 23.22 -5.53
C CYS A 270 -7.42 24.19 -6.29
N TRP A 271 -8.31 23.64 -7.13
CA TRP A 271 -9.24 24.45 -7.91
C TRP A 271 -10.19 25.26 -7.02
N LEU A 272 -10.65 24.69 -5.90
CA LEU A 272 -11.50 25.40 -4.94
C LEU A 272 -10.77 26.55 -4.26
N GLU A 273 -9.55 26.34 -3.77
CA GLU A 273 -8.75 27.39 -3.13
C GLU A 273 -8.42 28.53 -4.12
N GLU A 274 -8.18 28.22 -5.39
CA GLU A 274 -7.99 29.25 -6.44
C GLU A 274 -9.24 30.10 -6.69
N GLN A 275 -10.44 29.49 -6.65
CA GLN A 275 -11.69 30.25 -6.75
C GLN A 275 -11.88 31.21 -5.57
N GLU A 276 -11.22 31.01 -4.43
CA GLU A 276 -11.21 31.95 -3.30
C GLU A 276 -10.19 33.09 -3.52
N LEU A 277 -8.99 32.77 -4.01
CA LEU A 277 -7.90 33.74 -4.23
C LEU A 277 -8.24 34.82 -5.27
N VAL A 278 -8.94 34.46 -6.34
CA VAL A 278 -9.31 35.39 -7.42
C VAL A 278 -10.41 36.36 -6.99
N ARG A 279 -10.97 36.22 -5.77
CA ARG A 279 -12.05 37.08 -5.28
C ARG A 279 -11.55 38.44 -4.83
N SER A 280 -12.30 39.47 -5.22
CA SER A 280 -12.11 40.83 -4.70
C SER A 280 -12.80 40.95 -3.33
N PRO A 281 -12.13 41.51 -2.31
CA PRO A 281 -12.77 41.80 -1.03
C PRO A 281 -14.00 42.71 -1.22
N GLY A 282 -15.20 42.19 -0.96
CA GLY A 282 -16.45 42.96 -0.99
C GLY A 282 -17.45 42.64 -2.13
N SER A 283 -17.23 41.62 -2.98
CA SER A 283 -18.26 41.19 -3.93
C SER A 283 -19.39 40.42 -3.25
N VAL A 284 -20.65 40.64 -3.67
CA VAL A 284 -21.80 39.83 -3.22
C VAL A 284 -21.58 38.38 -3.66
N GLN A 285 -21.50 37.49 -2.68
CA GLN A 285 -21.32 36.06 -2.89
C GLN A 285 -22.55 35.50 -3.61
N SER A 286 -22.36 34.78 -4.72
CA SER A 286 -23.47 34.06 -5.32
C SER A 286 -23.82 32.85 -4.45
N LYS A 287 -25.11 32.49 -4.40
CA LYS A 287 -25.60 31.32 -3.65
C LYS A 287 -24.84 30.03 -4.00
N LEU A 288 -24.49 29.86 -5.28
CA LEU A 288 -23.72 28.72 -5.77
C LEU A 288 -22.29 28.69 -5.20
N GLU A 289 -21.69 29.87 -5.02
CA GLU A 289 -20.37 29.94 -4.41
C GLU A 289 -20.44 29.60 -2.93
N GLU A 290 -21.37 30.14 -2.15
CA GLU A 290 -21.55 29.78 -0.72
C GLU A 290 -21.61 28.25 -0.51
N GLN A 291 -22.28 27.56 -1.45
CA GLN A 291 -22.53 26.12 -1.40
C GLN A 291 -21.41 25.26 -2.00
N ALA A 292 -20.37 25.88 -2.60
CA ALA A 292 -19.32 25.14 -3.30
C ALA A 292 -18.55 24.10 -2.44
N PRO A 293 -18.32 24.27 -1.12
CA PRO A 293 -17.72 23.21 -0.30
C PRO A 293 -18.59 21.96 -0.19
N LEU A 294 -19.92 22.12 -0.11
CA LEU A 294 -20.86 21.01 -0.09
C LEU A 294 -20.95 20.31 -1.46
N PHE A 295 -20.93 21.07 -2.55
CA PHE A 295 -20.81 20.47 -3.90
C PHE A 295 -19.47 19.75 -4.11
N ALA A 296 -18.39 20.27 -3.53
CA ALA A 296 -17.09 19.59 -3.53
C ALA A 296 -17.15 18.28 -2.74
N LEU A 297 -17.77 18.28 -1.55
CA LEU A 297 -17.99 17.08 -0.75
C LEU A 297 -18.76 16.02 -1.54
N LEU A 298 -19.85 16.41 -2.23
CA LEU A 298 -20.58 15.49 -3.11
C LEU A 298 -19.69 14.95 -4.24
N LEU A 299 -18.86 15.81 -4.83
CA LEU A 299 -17.98 15.43 -5.94
C LEU A 299 -16.85 14.49 -5.48
N HIS A 300 -16.31 14.67 -4.27
CA HIS A 300 -15.39 13.69 -3.66
C HIS A 300 -16.05 12.32 -3.58
N VAL A 301 -17.28 12.23 -3.08
CA VAL A 301 -18.05 10.98 -3.03
C VAL A 301 -18.29 10.41 -4.42
N ALA A 302 -18.69 11.23 -5.40
CA ALA A 302 -18.95 10.78 -6.75
C ALA A 302 -17.70 10.25 -7.47
N ILE A 303 -16.53 10.86 -7.25
CA ILE A 303 -15.23 10.39 -7.77
C ILE A 303 -14.87 9.03 -7.14
N ARG A 304 -15.05 8.89 -5.82
CA ARG A 304 -14.85 7.63 -5.11
C ARG A 304 -15.75 6.52 -5.64
N LEU A 305 -17.03 6.81 -5.92
CA LEU A 305 -17.92 5.80 -6.51
C LEU A 305 -17.49 5.40 -7.92
N LEU A 306 -17.08 6.36 -8.77
CA LEU A 306 -16.59 6.08 -10.12
C LEU A 306 -15.34 5.18 -10.10
N SER A 307 -14.42 5.42 -9.18
CA SER A 307 -13.18 4.65 -9.05
C SER A 307 -13.39 3.17 -8.64
N ASN A 308 -14.59 2.79 -8.17
CA ASN A 308 -14.93 1.40 -7.89
C ASN A 308 -15.15 0.56 -9.14
N SER A 309 -15.34 1.20 -10.30
CA SER A 309 -15.50 0.54 -11.59
C SER A 309 -14.45 0.97 -12.63
N ASP A 310 -13.72 2.07 -12.39
CA ASP A 310 -12.64 2.56 -13.26
C ASP A 310 -11.25 2.17 -12.72
N PRO A 311 -10.54 1.22 -13.35
CA PRO A 311 -9.18 0.86 -12.94
C PRO A 311 -8.15 1.96 -13.16
N GLY A 312 -8.38 2.91 -14.06
CA GLY A 312 -7.50 4.04 -14.32
C GLY A 312 -7.33 4.91 -13.07
N LEU A 313 -8.44 5.21 -12.38
CA LEU A 313 -8.44 5.98 -11.13
C LEU A 313 -7.70 5.27 -9.99
N ARG A 314 -7.73 3.94 -9.96
CA ARG A 314 -6.99 3.17 -8.94
C ARG A 314 -5.49 3.06 -9.25
N LYS A 315 -5.02 3.29 -10.47
CA LYS A 315 -3.56 3.19 -10.77
C LYS A 315 -2.77 4.21 -9.96
N ALA A 316 -1.53 3.84 -9.62
CA ALA A 316 -0.59 4.77 -9.00
C ALA A 316 -0.37 6.01 -9.87
N CYS A 317 -0.45 7.18 -9.27
CA CYS A 317 -0.06 8.43 -9.91
C CYS A 317 1.45 8.59 -9.79
N MET A 318 2.15 8.56 -10.93
CA MET A 318 3.61 8.67 -10.99
C MET A 318 4.08 10.12 -11.20
N ALA A 319 3.27 11.12 -10.84
CA ALA A 319 3.59 12.54 -11.04
C ALA A 319 4.93 12.94 -10.39
N ALA A 320 5.27 12.36 -9.23
CA ALA A 320 6.50 12.62 -8.49
C ALA A 320 7.62 11.57 -8.74
N ALA A 321 7.47 10.67 -9.72
CA ALA A 321 8.44 9.62 -9.99
C ALA A 321 9.75 10.17 -10.59
N LYS A 322 10.89 9.68 -10.11
CA LYS A 322 12.24 10.09 -10.55
C LYS A 322 12.79 9.11 -11.60
N LEU A 323 12.18 9.08 -12.78
CA LEU A 323 12.61 8.19 -13.88
C LEU A 323 13.73 8.83 -14.74
N PRO A 324 14.61 8.03 -15.38
CA PRO A 324 15.71 8.52 -16.21
C PRO A 324 15.26 9.45 -17.35
N SER A 325 16.18 10.33 -17.78
CA SER A 325 16.00 11.59 -18.54
C SER A 325 15.31 11.52 -19.92
N SER A 326 14.81 10.38 -20.39
CA SER A 326 13.97 10.30 -21.60
C SER A 326 12.49 10.68 -21.32
N SER A 327 12.24 11.44 -20.26
CA SER A 327 10.95 11.55 -19.54
C SER A 327 10.00 12.65 -20.01
N ASN A 328 10.31 13.40 -21.08
CA ASN A 328 9.34 14.33 -21.67
C ASN A 328 8.07 13.62 -22.12
N SER A 329 8.21 12.40 -22.67
CA SER A 329 7.06 11.55 -23.06
C SER A 329 6.20 11.13 -21.87
N LEU A 330 6.78 10.96 -20.68
CA LEU A 330 6.05 10.55 -19.49
C LEU A 330 5.26 11.72 -18.89
N ARG A 331 5.86 12.91 -18.82
CA ARG A 331 5.16 14.12 -18.36
C ARG A 331 3.99 14.47 -19.27
N SER A 332 4.18 14.41 -20.58
CA SER A 332 3.06 14.59 -21.53
C SER A 332 2.02 13.49 -21.34
N SER A 333 2.43 12.25 -21.10
CA SER A 333 1.52 11.14 -20.80
C SER A 333 0.68 11.41 -19.55
N HIS A 334 1.27 11.92 -18.45
CA HIS A 334 0.52 12.21 -17.23
C HIS A 334 -0.52 13.32 -17.40
N ARG A 335 -0.20 14.38 -18.15
CA ARG A 335 -1.18 15.43 -18.46
C ARG A 335 -2.33 14.89 -19.31
N SER A 336 -2.03 14.04 -20.30
CA SER A 336 -3.04 13.37 -21.10
C SER A 336 -3.92 12.44 -20.26
N THR A 337 -3.32 11.64 -19.38
CA THR A 337 -4.05 10.78 -18.44
C THR A 337 -4.94 11.60 -17.51
N PHE A 338 -4.44 12.69 -16.96
CA PHE A 338 -5.23 13.59 -16.12
C PHE A 338 -6.42 14.19 -16.89
N ALA A 339 -6.21 14.66 -18.12
CA ALA A 339 -7.29 15.19 -18.96
C ALA A 339 -8.34 14.13 -19.32
N GLU A 340 -7.93 12.89 -19.59
CA GLU A 340 -8.81 11.75 -19.84
C GLU A 340 -9.64 11.41 -18.59
N ILE A 341 -9.01 11.41 -17.41
CA ILE A 341 -9.70 11.20 -16.13
C ILE A 341 -10.73 12.30 -15.87
N LEU A 342 -10.38 13.57 -16.06
CA LEU A 342 -11.35 14.68 -15.92
C LEU A 342 -12.50 14.57 -16.93
N HIS A 343 -12.23 14.13 -18.15
CA HIS A 343 -13.27 13.85 -19.13
C HIS A 343 -14.19 12.73 -18.66
N ASN A 344 -13.63 11.66 -18.09
CA ASN A 344 -14.38 10.53 -17.55
C ASN A 344 -15.26 10.96 -16.36
N ILE A 345 -14.71 11.70 -15.40
CA ILE A 345 -15.43 12.26 -14.25
C ILE A 345 -16.58 13.13 -14.71
N ASN A 346 -16.33 14.06 -15.64
CA ASN A 346 -17.38 14.95 -16.12
C ASN A 346 -18.57 14.18 -16.72
N ARG A 347 -18.29 13.08 -17.42
CA ARG A 347 -19.32 12.24 -18.05
C ARG A 347 -20.03 11.31 -17.09
N ASN A 348 -19.29 10.69 -16.16
CA ASN A 348 -19.76 9.49 -15.46
C ASN A 348 -19.95 9.66 -13.94
N CYS A 349 -19.44 10.72 -13.30
CA CYS A 349 -19.79 11.00 -11.90
C CYS A 349 -21.25 11.49 -11.82
N GLY A 350 -22.13 10.65 -11.27
CA GLY A 350 -23.57 10.92 -11.14
C GLY A 350 -23.93 11.58 -9.81
N PHE A 351 -24.90 12.50 -9.85
CA PHE A 351 -25.47 13.15 -8.66
C PHE A 351 -26.22 12.16 -7.77
N GLU A 352 -27.13 11.36 -8.36
CA GLU A 352 -28.05 10.49 -7.63
C GLU A 352 -27.35 9.37 -6.86
N ASP A 353 -26.33 8.74 -7.43
CA ASP A 353 -25.61 7.65 -6.76
C ASP A 353 -24.80 8.16 -5.57
N ALA A 354 -24.15 9.32 -5.73
CA ALA A 354 -23.43 9.99 -4.65
C ALA A 354 -24.38 10.43 -3.54
N LEU A 355 -25.51 11.04 -3.90
CA LEU A 355 -26.53 11.47 -2.95
C LEU A 355 -27.11 10.29 -2.16
N ARG A 356 -27.45 9.19 -2.84
CA ARG A 356 -27.97 7.97 -2.20
C ARG A 356 -26.97 7.36 -1.21
N SER A 357 -25.68 7.36 -1.56
CA SER A 357 -24.63 6.89 -0.65
C SER A 357 -24.58 7.73 0.62
N ILE A 358 -24.77 9.05 0.51
CA ILE A 358 -24.78 9.97 1.64
C ILE A 358 -26.05 9.81 2.48
N GLU A 359 -27.22 9.73 1.83
CA GLU A 359 -28.51 9.50 2.49
C GLU A 359 -28.49 8.25 3.37
N LEU A 360 -27.88 7.16 2.90
CA LEU A 360 -27.75 5.92 3.65
C LEU A 360 -26.92 6.10 4.92
N ALA A 361 -25.73 6.70 4.80
CA ALA A 361 -24.83 6.94 5.91
C ALA A 361 -25.42 7.88 6.98
N VAL A 362 -26.04 8.98 6.56
CA VAL A 362 -26.70 9.92 7.47
C VAL A 362 -27.87 9.26 8.19
N LYS A 363 -28.70 8.50 7.46
CA LYS A 363 -29.82 7.75 8.05
C LYS A 363 -29.36 6.74 9.10
N GLU A 364 -28.24 6.07 8.85
CA GLU A 364 -27.65 5.09 9.76
C GLU A 364 -26.79 5.72 10.87
N ARG A 365 -26.53 7.03 10.79
CA ARG A 365 -25.55 7.74 11.64
C ARG A 365 -24.18 7.04 11.65
N ASN A 366 -23.75 6.62 10.47
CA ASN A 366 -22.55 5.83 10.26
C ASN A 366 -21.67 6.47 9.18
N ASP A 367 -20.54 7.04 9.57
CA ASP A 367 -19.57 7.69 8.69
C ASP A 367 -18.40 6.79 8.27
N GLU A 368 -18.34 5.53 8.74
CA GLU A 368 -17.35 4.53 8.34
C GLU A 368 -17.13 4.43 6.81
N PRO A 369 -18.20 4.45 5.95
CA PRO A 369 -18.02 4.42 4.50
C PRO A 369 -17.29 5.63 3.91
N PHE A 370 -17.10 6.70 4.69
CA PHE A 370 -16.45 7.94 4.30
C PHE A 370 -15.08 8.17 4.96
N GLN A 371 -14.65 7.31 5.90
CA GLN A 371 -13.35 7.44 6.57
C GLN A 371 -12.15 7.44 5.59
N TRP A 372 -12.31 6.91 4.37
CA TRP A 372 -11.31 6.99 3.30
C TRP A 372 -10.91 8.43 2.94
N MET A 373 -11.75 9.43 3.22
CA MET A 373 -11.48 10.84 2.88
C MET A 373 -10.73 11.59 3.98
N SER A 374 -10.43 10.96 5.13
CA SER A 374 -9.77 11.57 6.28
C SER A 374 -8.45 12.25 5.93
N TRP A 375 -7.68 11.67 5.00
CA TRP A 375 -6.39 12.19 4.56
C TRP A 375 -6.49 13.58 3.90
N LEU A 376 -7.67 13.98 3.41
CA LEU A 376 -7.90 15.31 2.83
C LEU A 376 -7.68 16.44 3.85
N ARG A 377 -7.75 16.15 5.16
CA ARG A 377 -7.43 17.11 6.24
C ARG A 377 -6.01 17.65 6.17
N HIS A 378 -5.11 16.93 5.50
CA HIS A 378 -3.69 17.30 5.37
C HIS A 378 -3.44 18.30 4.23
N LEU A 379 -4.45 18.58 3.40
CA LEU A 379 -4.37 19.60 2.37
C LEU A 379 -4.54 21.00 2.99
N PRO A 380 -3.78 22.00 2.52
CA PRO A 380 -3.77 23.32 3.14
C PRO A 380 -5.09 24.05 2.95
N GLN A 381 -5.75 24.43 4.05
CA GLN A 381 -6.98 25.23 4.03
C GLN A 381 -6.65 26.68 4.40
N GLN A 382 -6.30 27.51 3.41
CA GLN A 382 -5.76 28.84 3.68
C GLN A 382 -6.86 29.92 3.83
N HIS A 383 -8.06 29.67 3.31
CA HIS A 383 -9.06 30.73 3.10
C HIS A 383 -10.46 30.41 3.65
N GLY A 384 -10.61 30.53 4.98
CA GLY A 384 -11.76 31.15 5.66
C GLY A 384 -13.21 30.65 5.47
N ARG A 385 -13.49 29.63 4.66
CA ARG A 385 -14.82 29.02 4.60
C ARG A 385 -15.11 28.12 5.80
N SER A 386 -16.38 27.74 5.97
CA SER A 386 -16.81 26.61 6.79
C SER A 386 -15.87 25.43 6.50
N ARG A 387 -14.96 25.19 7.45
CA ARG A 387 -13.93 24.18 7.35
C ARG A 387 -14.60 22.83 7.51
N ILE A 388 -14.68 22.07 6.42
CA ILE A 388 -15.06 20.66 6.51
C ILE A 388 -13.96 19.96 7.29
N ASP A 389 -14.31 19.42 8.44
CA ASP A 389 -13.45 18.50 9.16
C ASP A 389 -13.59 17.12 8.51
N PHE A 390 -12.58 16.72 7.74
CA PHE A 390 -12.59 15.41 7.07
C PHE A 390 -12.43 14.23 8.05
N CYS A 391 -12.19 14.48 9.35
CA CYS A 391 -12.27 13.47 10.40
C CYS A 391 -13.70 13.24 10.92
N ASP A 392 -14.61 14.19 10.74
CA ASP A 392 -16.01 14.13 11.17
C ASP A 392 -16.89 14.79 10.10
N VAL A 393 -17.29 13.98 9.12
CA VAL A 393 -18.02 14.46 7.94
C VAL A 393 -19.53 14.36 8.10
N LEU A 394 -20.05 13.76 9.16
CA LEU A 394 -21.48 13.50 9.30
C LEU A 394 -22.31 14.80 9.31
N GLY A 395 -21.86 15.82 10.05
CA GLY A 395 -22.51 17.14 10.08
C GLY A 395 -22.55 17.82 8.71
N PRO A 396 -21.40 17.97 8.01
CA PRO A 396 -21.38 18.48 6.62
C PRO A 396 -22.26 17.68 5.64
N LEU A 397 -22.37 16.36 5.83
CA LEU A 397 -23.24 15.52 5.00
C LEU A 397 -24.73 15.77 5.29
N GLU A 398 -25.12 15.98 6.56
CA GLU A 398 -26.47 16.39 6.94
C GLU A 398 -26.83 17.75 6.32
N GLU A 399 -25.94 18.75 6.41
CA GLU A 399 -26.14 20.07 5.80
C GLU A 399 -26.33 19.99 4.28
N LEU A 400 -25.57 19.12 3.62
CA LEU A 400 -25.69 18.85 2.20
C LEU A 400 -27.05 18.25 1.83
N LEU A 401 -27.57 17.30 2.62
CA LEU A 401 -28.89 16.72 2.39
C LEU A 401 -30.01 17.75 2.59
N ASP A 402 -29.91 18.55 3.65
CA ASP A 402 -30.87 19.63 3.92
C ASP A 402 -30.90 20.64 2.78
N MET A 403 -29.73 21.01 2.24
CA MET A 403 -29.61 21.89 1.07
C MET A 403 -30.32 21.33 -0.16
N PHE A 404 -30.26 20.02 -0.41
CA PHE A 404 -30.85 19.37 -1.58
C PHE A 404 -32.30 18.92 -1.39
N SER A 405 -32.80 18.89 -0.16
CA SER A 405 -34.17 18.50 0.17
C SER A 405 -35.24 19.43 -0.43
N SER A 406 -34.88 20.69 -0.65
CA SER A 406 -35.82 21.75 -1.06
C SER A 406 -36.15 21.72 -2.55
N ASP A 407 -35.19 21.39 -3.41
CA ASP A 407 -35.33 21.37 -4.88
C ASP A 407 -34.23 20.49 -5.49
N ARG A 408 -34.54 19.19 -5.63
CA ARG A 408 -33.57 18.17 -6.08
C ARG A 408 -33.17 18.33 -7.55
N GLU A 409 -34.09 18.74 -8.42
CA GLU A 409 -33.79 18.93 -9.84
C GLU A 409 -32.81 20.08 -10.03
N ARG A 410 -33.04 21.20 -9.35
CA ARG A 410 -32.12 22.34 -9.38
C ARG A 410 -30.77 21.99 -8.78
N ALA A 411 -30.74 21.30 -7.65
CA ALA A 411 -29.51 20.82 -7.02
C ALA A 411 -28.66 19.95 -7.96
N SER A 412 -29.31 19.04 -8.69
CA SER A 412 -28.66 18.18 -9.67
C SER A 412 -28.07 18.99 -10.84
N ALA A 413 -28.80 19.99 -11.34
CA ALA A 413 -28.31 20.89 -12.39
C ALA A 413 -27.13 21.75 -11.91
N ASP A 414 -27.22 22.31 -10.70
CA ASP A 414 -26.15 23.12 -10.08
C ASP A 414 -24.89 22.28 -9.83
N PHE A 415 -25.04 21.04 -9.36
CA PHE A 415 -23.93 20.09 -9.25
C PHE A 415 -23.29 19.76 -10.60
N ALA A 416 -24.10 19.57 -11.64
CA ALA A 416 -23.59 19.29 -12.98
C ALA A 416 -22.76 20.47 -13.54
N ASP A 417 -23.20 21.71 -13.32
CA ASP A 417 -22.41 22.90 -13.69
C ASP A 417 -21.11 22.98 -12.88
N PHE A 418 -21.18 22.80 -11.57
CA PHE A 418 -20.02 22.80 -10.68
C PHE A 418 -18.96 21.78 -11.12
N LYS A 419 -19.37 20.51 -11.32
CA LYS A 419 -18.52 19.43 -11.82
C LYS A 419 -17.91 19.77 -13.19
N SER A 420 -18.70 20.32 -14.11
CA SER A 420 -18.25 20.70 -15.45
C SER A 420 -17.25 21.87 -15.42
N ARG A 421 -17.41 22.81 -14.50
CA ARG A 421 -16.43 23.89 -14.28
C ARG A 421 -15.12 23.35 -13.72
N PHE A 422 -15.19 22.48 -12.72
CA PHE A 422 -14.01 21.78 -12.19
C PHE A 422 -13.26 21.05 -13.31
N CYS A 423 -13.93 20.16 -14.04
CA CYS A 423 -13.28 19.33 -15.07
C CYS A 423 -12.70 20.15 -16.24
N ARG A 424 -13.20 21.37 -16.49
CA ARG A 424 -12.68 22.28 -17.53
C ARG A 424 -11.54 23.17 -17.06
N ARG A 425 -11.48 23.48 -15.76
CA ARG A 425 -10.59 24.51 -15.21
C ARG A 425 -9.53 23.98 -14.26
N ALA A 426 -9.65 22.74 -13.79
CA ALA A 426 -8.62 22.11 -12.96
C ALA A 426 -7.29 22.02 -13.72
N VAL A 427 -6.22 22.46 -13.07
CA VAL A 427 -4.90 22.56 -13.67
C VAL A 427 -3.99 21.48 -13.08
N TYR A 428 -3.38 20.68 -13.97
CA TYR A 428 -2.49 19.59 -13.58
C TYR A 428 -1.31 20.06 -12.72
N ASP A 429 -0.69 21.20 -13.08
CA ASP A 429 0.52 21.68 -12.39
C ASP A 429 0.25 22.17 -10.98
N ASP A 430 -0.96 22.67 -10.70
CA ASP A 430 -1.35 23.10 -9.36
C ASP A 430 -1.54 21.87 -8.46
N ALA A 431 -2.24 20.85 -8.97
CA ALA A 431 -2.38 19.57 -8.30
C ALA A 431 -1.03 18.87 -8.06
N CYS A 432 -0.08 18.94 -9.02
CA CYS A 432 1.26 18.39 -8.85
C CYS A 432 2.04 19.03 -7.70
N ARG A 433 1.95 20.35 -7.51
CA ARG A 433 2.66 21.02 -6.41
C ARG A 433 2.14 20.56 -5.06
N GLU A 434 0.82 20.49 -4.89
CA GLU A 434 0.21 20.02 -3.64
C GLU A 434 0.44 18.52 -3.42
N PHE A 435 0.39 17.71 -4.48
CA PHE A 435 0.75 16.29 -4.42
C PHE A 435 2.19 16.08 -3.92
N GLU A 436 3.16 16.83 -4.46
CA GLU A 436 4.55 16.74 -4.01
C GLU A 436 4.74 17.25 -2.57
N ALA A 437 4.01 18.29 -2.18
CA ALA A 437 4.03 18.80 -0.81
C ALA A 437 3.51 17.74 0.18
N LEU A 438 2.38 17.12 -0.12
CA LEU A 438 1.80 16.04 0.68
C LEU A 438 2.73 14.82 0.73
N LEU A 439 3.32 14.42 -0.40
CA LEU A 439 4.30 13.33 -0.45
C LEU A 439 5.50 13.59 0.47
N ARG A 440 5.99 14.84 0.55
CA ARG A 440 7.08 15.20 1.47
C ARG A 440 6.67 15.04 2.93
N LEU A 441 5.43 15.35 3.29
CA LEU A 441 4.92 15.15 4.66
C LEU A 441 4.91 13.66 5.02
N TYR A 442 4.31 12.83 4.17
CA TYR A 442 4.30 11.37 4.30
C TYR A 442 5.72 10.80 4.46
N ARG A 443 6.63 11.16 3.55
CA ARG A 443 8.02 10.69 3.59
C ARG A 443 8.76 11.14 4.84
N THR A 444 8.50 12.36 5.31
CA THR A 444 9.14 12.88 6.53
C THR A 444 8.74 12.06 7.75
N SER A 445 7.45 11.79 7.92
CA SER A 445 6.94 10.97 9.04
C SER A 445 7.55 9.55 8.98
N ARG A 446 7.42 8.87 7.83
CA ARG A 446 7.91 7.49 7.63
C ARG A 446 9.42 7.37 7.78
N THR A 447 10.19 8.33 7.28
CA THR A 447 11.66 8.34 7.43
C THR A 447 12.08 8.52 8.88
N ARG A 448 11.37 9.38 9.64
CA ARG A 448 11.66 9.56 11.08
C ARG A 448 11.36 8.29 11.86
N TYR A 449 10.22 7.66 11.60
CA TYR A 449 9.87 6.36 12.18
C TYR A 449 10.95 5.31 11.86
N ALA A 450 11.28 5.11 10.59
CA ALA A 450 12.26 4.10 10.16
C ALA A 450 13.64 4.32 10.81
N LYS A 451 14.14 5.56 10.84
CA LYS A 451 15.41 5.89 11.52
C LYS A 451 15.35 5.61 13.02
N GLY A 452 14.23 5.91 13.67
CA GLY A 452 14.01 5.59 15.08
C GLY A 452 14.08 4.08 15.34
N MET A 453 13.39 3.28 14.51
CA MET A 453 13.39 1.83 14.63
C MET A 453 14.76 1.20 14.35
N LEU A 454 15.50 1.69 13.34
CA LEU A 454 16.86 1.26 13.07
C LEU A 454 17.79 1.57 14.25
N ALA A 455 17.66 2.76 14.85
CA ALA A 455 18.46 3.14 16.02
C ALA A 455 18.14 2.28 17.25
N LEU A 456 16.88 1.87 17.43
CA LEU A 456 16.50 0.94 18.49
C LEU A 456 17.09 -0.46 18.25
N HIS A 457 16.99 -1.01 17.03
CA HIS A 457 17.60 -2.31 16.70
C HIS A 457 19.13 -2.27 16.81
N GLY A 458 19.78 -1.20 16.37
CA GLY A 458 21.23 -1.04 16.47
C GLY A 458 21.75 -0.95 17.92
N LYS A 459 20.92 -0.54 18.88
CA LYS A 459 21.27 -0.55 20.31
C LYS A 459 21.06 -1.90 20.99
N HIS A 460 20.21 -2.76 20.43
CA HIS A 460 19.88 -4.08 20.98
C HIS A 460 20.57 -5.25 20.24
N GLY A 461 21.17 -5.00 19.08
CA GLY A 461 21.91 -5.97 18.27
C GLY A 461 23.44 -5.93 18.41
N GLY A 462 23.96 -5.34 19.50
CA GLY A 462 25.39 -5.22 19.81
C GLY A 462 25.85 -6.17 20.90
#